data_AF-A0A848WHQ3-F1
#
_entry.id   AF-A0A848WHQ3-F1
#
_cell.length_a   1.000
_cell.length_b   1.000
_cell.length_c   1.000
_cell.angle_alpha   90.00
_cell.angle_beta   90.00
_cell.angle_gamma   90.00
#
_symmetry.space_group_name_H-M   'P 1'
#
loop_
_entity.id
_entity.type
_entity.pdbx_description
1 polymer ?
#
loop_
_entity_poly.entity_id
_entity_poly.type
_entity_poly.pdbx_seq_one_letter_code
_entity_poly.pdbx_strand_id
1 'polypeptide(L)'
;MSSIGRLFDCESSSIYPLLARTVGIRPPARVRSRRALTLCDREEISRGLRAKVSLRSIAHALNRSVSTISREVRRNGGAKQYRAAPSDAAA
;
A
#
# COMPACT_ATOMS: atom_id res chain seq x y z
N MET A 1 11.90 -16.72 28.72
CA MET A 1 11.09 -17.10 27.53
C MET A 1 10.56 -18.54 27.67
N SER A 2 9.87 -18.87 28.78
CA SER A 2 9.57 -20.28 29.14
C SER A 2 8.10 -20.52 29.53
N SER A 3 7.22 -19.57 29.24
CA SER A 3 5.82 -19.58 29.69
C SER A 3 4.84 -20.15 28.66
N ILE A 4 5.14 -20.08 27.37
CA ILE A 4 4.22 -20.55 26.31
C ILE A 4 4.12 -22.09 26.30
N GLY A 5 5.17 -22.82 26.68
CA GLY A 5 5.19 -24.29 26.62
C GLY A 5 4.25 -24.96 27.60
N ARG A 6 4.08 -24.32 28.77
CA ARG A 6 3.15 -24.78 29.81
C ARG A 6 1.68 -24.74 29.38
N LEU A 7 1.31 -23.86 28.43
CA LEU A 7 -0.04 -23.83 27.86
C LEU A 7 -0.31 -25.00 26.90
N PHE A 8 0.73 -25.66 26.41
CA PHE A 8 0.65 -26.77 25.46
C PHE A 8 1.18 -28.10 26.06
N ASP A 9 1.39 -28.17 27.38
CA ASP A 9 1.98 -29.31 28.10
C ASP A 9 3.28 -29.84 27.46
N CYS A 10 4.08 -28.95 26.88
CA CYS A 10 5.36 -29.29 26.25
C CYS A 10 6.53 -28.59 26.97
N GLU A 11 7.66 -29.29 27.10
CA GLU A 11 8.90 -28.65 27.55
C GLU A 11 9.25 -27.49 26.59
N SER A 12 9.60 -26.35 27.17
CA SER A 12 9.75 -25.06 26.46
C SER A 12 10.70 -25.07 25.26
N SER A 13 11.59 -26.06 25.17
CA SER A 13 12.54 -26.27 24.08
C SER A 13 11.90 -26.86 22.81
N SER A 14 10.72 -27.47 22.89
CA SER A 14 10.08 -28.21 21.77
C SER A 14 8.94 -27.45 21.08
N ILE A 15 8.61 -26.23 21.53
CA ILE A 15 7.57 -25.41 20.90
C ILE A 15 8.03 -24.88 19.54
N TYR A 16 9.32 -24.58 19.39
CA TYR A 16 9.86 -23.94 18.18
C TYR A 16 9.72 -24.82 16.92
N PRO A 17 10.04 -26.13 16.96
CA PRO A 17 9.76 -27.05 15.86
C PRO A 17 8.26 -27.16 15.53
N LEU A 18 7.39 -27.03 16.53
CA LEU A 18 5.93 -27.11 16.37
C LEU A 18 5.37 -25.85 15.69
N LEU A 19 5.74 -24.66 16.16
CA LEU A 19 5.36 -23.38 15.54
C LEU A 19 5.91 -23.23 14.12
N ALA A 20 7.11 -23.77 13.86
CA ALA A 20 7.70 -23.79 12.52
C ALA A 20 6.96 -24.73 11.56
N ARG A 21 6.48 -25.89 12.03
CA ARG A 21 5.74 -26.88 11.22
C ARG A 21 4.31 -26.47 10.89
N THR A 22 3.64 -25.74 11.79
CA THR A 22 2.18 -25.57 11.73
C THR A 22 1.73 -24.17 11.37
N VAL A 23 2.56 -23.39 10.65
CA VAL A 23 2.27 -22.01 10.21
C VAL A 23 2.54 -21.00 11.34
N GLY A 24 3.69 -20.32 11.27
CA GLY A 24 4.01 -19.19 12.14
C GLY A 24 2.89 -18.14 12.14
N ILE A 25 2.84 -17.32 13.19
CA ILE A 25 1.80 -16.29 13.36
C ILE A 25 1.67 -15.47 12.07
N ARG A 26 0.55 -15.64 11.36
CA ARG A 26 0.28 -14.94 10.09
C ARG A 26 0.33 -13.43 10.37
N PRO A 27 1.24 -12.67 9.71
CA PRO A 27 1.24 -11.23 9.86
C PRO A 27 -0.13 -10.67 9.51
N PRO A 28 -0.59 -9.59 10.17
CA PRO A 28 -1.84 -8.95 9.82
C PRO A 28 -1.83 -8.58 8.33
N ALA A 29 -3.00 -8.64 7.71
CA ALA A 29 -3.16 -8.22 6.32
C ALA A 29 -2.60 -6.79 6.15
N ARG A 30 -1.76 -6.59 5.13
CA ARG A 30 -1.19 -5.26 4.86
C ARG A 30 -2.32 -4.32 4.43
N VAL A 31 -2.54 -3.26 5.20
CA VAL A 31 -3.52 -2.22 4.89
C VAL A 31 -2.78 -0.98 4.38
N ARG A 32 -3.33 -0.32 3.35
CA ARG A 32 -2.79 0.94 2.86
C ARG A 32 -2.90 2.03 3.94
N SER A 33 -1.91 2.91 4.01
CA SER A 33 -1.96 4.08 4.88
C SER A 33 -3.15 4.97 4.52
N ARG A 34 -3.76 5.62 5.51
CA ARG A 34 -4.80 6.65 5.30
C ARG A 34 -4.32 7.81 4.42
N ARG A 35 -3.00 8.02 4.32
CA ARG A 35 -2.39 9.06 3.48
C ARG A 35 -2.16 8.62 2.03
N ALA A 36 -2.38 7.35 1.71
CA ALA A 36 -2.28 6.86 0.34
C ALA A 36 -3.34 7.53 -0.55
N LEU A 37 -3.03 7.65 -1.84
CA LEU A 37 -4.01 8.05 -2.84
C LEU A 37 -5.07 6.96 -2.95
N THR A 38 -6.33 7.38 -2.99
CA THR A 38 -7.46 6.48 -3.25
C THR A 38 -7.59 6.21 -4.74
N LEU A 39 -8.40 5.22 -5.13
CA LEU A 39 -8.72 4.98 -6.53
C LEU A 39 -9.36 6.23 -7.17
N CYS A 40 -10.26 6.90 -6.44
CA CYS A 40 -10.89 8.14 -6.88
C CYS A 40 -9.85 9.25 -7.13
N ASP A 41 -8.90 9.44 -6.20
CA ASP A 41 -7.81 10.41 -6.38
C ASP A 41 -7.00 10.11 -7.66
N ARG A 42 -6.75 8.83 -7.96
CA ARG A 42 -6.02 8.41 -9.17
C ARG A 42 -6.82 8.63 -10.45
N GLU A 43 -8.13 8.45 -10.41
CA GLU A 43 -9.00 8.74 -11.55
C GLU A 43 -9.05 10.23 -11.87
N GLU A 44 -9.14 11.09 -10.85
CA GLU A 44 -9.02 12.54 -10.97
C GLU A 44 -7.68 12.94 -11.63
N ILE A 45 -6.57 12.33 -11.20
CA ILE A 45 -5.26 12.54 -11.83
C ILE A 45 -5.30 12.11 -13.30
N SER A 46 -5.87 10.94 -13.61
CA SER A 46 -5.95 10.44 -14.99
C SER A 46 -6.79 11.37 -15.88
N ARG A 47 -7.93 11.85 -15.38
CA ARG A 47 -8.79 12.83 -16.07
C ARG A 47 -8.05 14.15 -16.29
N GLY A 48 -7.41 14.69 -15.26
CA GLY A 48 -6.64 15.93 -15.33
C GLY A 48 -5.48 15.86 -16.33
N LEU A 49 -4.77 14.74 -16.37
CA LEU A 49 -3.68 14.53 -17.34
C LEU A 49 -4.19 14.45 -18.78
N ARG A 50 -5.31 13.77 -19.03
CA ARG A 50 -5.95 13.73 -20.36
C ARG A 50 -6.44 15.10 -20.80
N ALA A 51 -6.97 15.88 -19.87
CA ALA A 51 -7.38 17.27 -20.09
C ALA A 51 -6.20 18.26 -20.21
N LYS A 52 -4.94 17.78 -20.17
CA LYS A 52 -3.72 18.60 -20.21
C LYS A 52 -3.65 19.67 -19.11
N VAL A 53 -4.31 19.41 -17.98
CA VAL A 53 -4.29 20.27 -16.81
C VAL A 53 -2.94 20.14 -16.10
N SER A 54 -2.44 21.25 -15.54
CA SER A 54 -1.17 21.23 -14.81
C SER A 54 -1.23 20.35 -13.57
N LEU A 55 -0.10 19.72 -13.19
CA LEU A 55 -0.01 18.93 -11.96
C LEU A 55 -0.34 19.74 -10.70
N ARG A 56 -0.09 21.06 -10.72
CA ARG A 56 -0.43 21.96 -9.60
C ARG A 56 -1.94 22.08 -9.45
N SER A 57 -2.65 22.31 -10.55
CA SER A 57 -4.11 22.45 -10.54
C SER A 57 -4.79 21.15 -10.10
N ILE A 58 -4.31 19.99 -10.57
CA ILE A 58 -4.81 18.68 -10.12
C ILE A 58 -4.57 18.50 -8.61
N ALA A 59 -3.39 18.89 -8.12
CA ALA A 59 -3.04 18.80 -6.70
C ALA A 59 -3.93 19.68 -5.81
N HIS A 60 -4.24 20.89 -6.27
CA HIS A 60 -5.18 21.78 -5.59
C HIS A 60 -6.60 21.20 -5.55
N ALA A 61 -7.09 20.64 -6.66
CA ALA A 61 -8.42 20.02 -6.71
C ALA A 61 -8.55 18.83 -5.73
N LEU A 62 -7.49 18.01 -5.63
CA LEU A 62 -7.44 16.85 -4.74
C LEU A 62 -7.05 17.17 -3.30
N ASN A 63 -6.75 18.44 -3.00
CA ASN A 63 -6.19 18.87 -1.72
C ASN A 63 -4.96 18.03 -1.29
N ARG A 64 -4.08 17.73 -2.25
CA ARG A 64 -2.84 16.97 -2.05
C ARG A 64 -1.62 17.82 -2.39
N SER A 65 -0.45 17.40 -1.92
CA SER A 65 0.79 18.05 -2.33
C SER A 65 1.11 17.76 -3.80
N VAL A 66 1.61 18.77 -4.52
CA VAL A 66 2.09 18.62 -5.91
C VAL A 66 3.17 17.54 -6.01
N SER A 67 4.01 17.43 -4.98
CA SER A 67 5.06 16.42 -4.91
C SER A 67 4.53 14.99 -4.84
N THR A 68 3.36 14.78 -4.22
CA THR A 68 2.67 13.49 -4.18
C THR A 68 2.21 13.08 -5.57
N ILE A 69 1.52 13.97 -6.28
CA ILE A 69 1.00 13.68 -7.62
C ILE A 69 2.15 13.51 -8.62
N SER A 70 3.17 14.36 -8.57
CA SER A 70 4.34 14.23 -9.45
C SER A 70 5.05 12.88 -9.27
N ARG A 71 5.26 12.44 -8.02
CA ARG A 71 5.85 11.13 -7.73
C ARG A 71 4.97 9.98 -8.21
N GLU A 72 3.66 10.06 -7.97
CA GLU A 72 2.69 9.08 -8.44
C GLU A 72 2.73 8.94 -9.96
N VAL A 73 2.66 10.04 -10.69
CA VAL A 73 2.66 10.05 -12.15
C VAL A 73 3.98 9.52 -12.69
N ARG A 74 5.12 9.96 -12.14
CA ARG A 74 6.45 9.49 -12.55
C ARG A 74 6.65 7.99 -12.30
N ARG A 75 6.16 7.46 -11.18
CA ARG A 75 6.28 6.03 -10.84
C ARG A 75 5.48 5.15 -11.81
N ASN A 76 4.37 5.66 -12.32
CA ASN A 76 3.42 4.92 -13.15
C ASN A 76 3.54 5.26 -14.65
N GLY A 77 4.75 5.51 -15.15
CA GLY A 77 5.03 5.69 -16.59
C GLY A 77 4.85 7.12 -17.13
N GLY A 78 4.61 8.11 -16.27
CA GLY A 78 4.51 9.51 -16.64
C GLY A 78 3.16 9.91 -17.24
N ALA A 79 3.02 11.20 -17.59
CA ALA A 79 1.73 11.80 -17.96
C ALA A 79 1.02 11.12 -19.15
N LYS A 80 1.78 10.56 -20.11
CA LYS A 80 1.24 9.92 -21.31
C LYS A 80 0.70 8.50 -21.04
N GLN A 81 1.36 7.75 -20.15
CA GLN A 81 1.06 6.34 -19.87
C GLN A 81 0.23 6.16 -18.60
N TYR A 82 0.06 7.22 -17.79
CA TYR A 82 -0.66 7.16 -16.53
C TYR A 82 -2.10 6.66 -16.69
N ARG A 83 -2.47 5.65 -15.89
CA ARG A 83 -3.81 5.05 -15.82
C ARG A 83 -4.13 4.70 -14.37
N ALA A 84 -5.34 5.02 -13.92
CA ALA A 84 -5.74 4.87 -12.52
C ALA A 84 -5.71 3.41 -12.03
N ALA A 85 -6.40 2.50 -12.73
CA ALA A 85 -6.49 1.08 -12.35
C ALA A 85 -5.12 0.37 -12.19
N PRO A 86 -4.19 0.42 -13.17
CA PRO A 86 -2.89 -0.23 -13.00
C PRO A 86 -2.02 0.49 -11.94
N SER A 87 -2.15 1.81 -11.79
CA SER A 87 -1.46 2.54 -10.72
C SER A 87 -1.98 2.15 -9.34
N ASP A 88 -3.28 1.86 -9.22
CA ASP A 88 -3.86 1.35 -7.98
C ASP A 88 -3.42 -0.08 -7.69
N ALA A 89 -3.37 -0.96 -8.69
CA ALA A 89 -2.87 -2.32 -8.51
C ALA A 89 -1.37 -2.37 -8.09
N ALA A 90 -0.58 -1.38 -8.54
CA ALA A 90 0.84 -1.28 -8.22
C ALA A 90 1.15 -0.59 -6.87
N ALA A 91 0.14 -0.06 -6.17
CA ALA A 91 0.28 0.74 -4.95
C ALA A 91 0.15 -0.07 -3.65
#